data_AF-A0A5P9CUB0-F1
#
_entry.id   AF-A0A5P9CUB0-F1
#
_cell.length_a   1.000
_cell.length_b   1.000
_cell.length_c   1.000
_cell.angle_alpha   90.00
_cell.angle_beta   90.00
_cell.angle_gamma   90.00
#
_symmetry.space_group_name_H-M   'P 1'
#
loop_
_entity.id
_entity.type
_entity.pdbx_description
1 polymer ?
#
loop_
_entity_poly.entity_id
_entity_poly.type
_entity_poly.pdbx_seq_one_letter_code
_entity_poly.pdbx_strand_id
1 'polypeptide(L)'
;MSNITKEQILETFLDEPMFLYFTQKFPHKDETELRTKISELLKFLMLCCHDDLKGEVLFSEEIDNIWHYWILQTQQYQDLCKKLPTGKFVHHSSNDYRENEMLVEPDKIAQRNLDFFSSYIENFGEIADETLTYWPGALEIMSLYSWDLRTFNGELAQLSA
;
A
#
# COMPACT_ATOMS: atom_id res chain seq x y z
N MET A 1 10.67 -5.08 17.32
CA MET A 1 9.45 -5.89 17.49
C MET A 1 9.43 -6.93 16.38
N SER A 2 8.60 -7.98 16.42
CA SER A 2 8.47 -8.88 15.27
C SER A 2 7.61 -8.21 14.20
N ASN A 3 8.02 -8.25 12.94
CA ASN A 3 7.26 -7.69 11.82
C ASN A 3 5.93 -8.45 11.64
N ILE A 4 4.90 -7.74 11.18
CA ILE A 4 3.58 -8.33 10.90
C ILE A 4 3.64 -9.05 9.55
N THR A 5 3.29 -10.33 9.51
CA THR A 5 3.36 -11.13 8.27
C THR A 5 2.14 -10.92 7.38
N LYS A 6 2.29 -11.28 6.10
CA LYS A 6 1.19 -11.31 5.13
C LYS A 6 0.00 -12.14 5.65
N GLU A 7 0.27 -13.31 6.22
CA GLU A 7 -0.75 -14.23 6.72
C GLU A 7 -1.52 -13.59 7.89
N GLN A 8 -0.81 -12.95 8.83
CA GLN A 8 -1.43 -12.23 9.95
C GLN A 8 -2.32 -11.07 9.48
N ILE A 9 -1.86 -10.32 8.47
CA ILE A 9 -2.65 -9.23 7.86
C ILE A 9 -3.94 -9.79 7.24
N LEU A 10 -3.83 -10.83 6.41
CA LEU A 10 -4.98 -11.40 5.72
C LEU A 10 -5.98 -12.01 6.70
N GLU A 11 -5.52 -12.77 7.70
CA GLU A 11 -6.39 -13.37 8.74
C GLU A 11 -7.13 -12.30 9.56
N THR A 12 -6.51 -11.13 9.77
CA THR A 12 -7.09 -10.05 10.57
C THR A 12 -8.12 -9.22 9.78
N PHE A 13 -7.81 -8.93 8.51
CA PHE A 13 -8.50 -7.88 7.76
C PHE A 13 -9.32 -8.37 6.56
N LEU A 14 -9.12 -9.61 6.09
CA LEU A 14 -9.81 -10.16 4.93
C LEU A 14 -10.69 -11.34 5.36
N ASP A 15 -11.99 -11.11 5.45
CA ASP A 15 -12.95 -12.20 5.67
C ASP A 15 -13.21 -13.02 4.39
N GLU A 16 -13.72 -14.24 4.57
CA GLU A 16 -14.00 -15.17 3.47
C GLU A 16 -15.01 -14.60 2.45
N PRO A 17 -16.14 -13.98 2.86
CA PRO A 17 -17.06 -13.35 1.91
C PRO A 17 -16.41 -12.27 1.03
N MET A 18 -15.57 -11.40 1.60
CA MET A 18 -14.84 -10.40 0.84
C MET A 18 -13.81 -11.03 -0.10
N PHE A 19 -13.12 -12.08 0.33
CA PHE A 19 -12.19 -12.79 -0.56
C PHE A 19 -12.92 -13.44 -1.75
N LEU A 20 -14.07 -14.11 -1.51
CA LEU A 20 -14.91 -14.66 -2.57
C LEU A 20 -15.46 -13.58 -3.51
N TYR A 21 -15.76 -12.39 -2.98
CA TYR A 21 -16.12 -11.25 -3.82
C TYR A 21 -14.97 -10.86 -4.75
N PHE A 22 -13.74 -10.77 -4.25
CA PHE A 22 -12.58 -10.45 -5.09
C PHE A 22 -12.30 -11.51 -6.15
N THR A 23 -12.41 -12.81 -5.83
CA THR A 23 -12.19 -13.87 -6.84
C THR A 23 -13.23 -13.81 -7.97
N GLN A 24 -14.45 -13.35 -7.69
CA GLN A 24 -15.46 -13.12 -8.73
C GLN A 24 -15.17 -11.87 -9.59
N LYS A 25 -14.55 -10.82 -9.01
CA LYS A 25 -14.21 -9.58 -9.73
C LYS A 25 -12.92 -9.70 -10.55
N PHE A 26 -12.02 -10.59 -10.16
CA PHE A 26 -10.78 -10.87 -10.86
C PHE A 26 -10.75 -12.32 -11.35
N PRO A 27 -11.68 -12.72 -12.26
CA PRO A 27 -11.69 -14.07 -12.79
C PRO A 27 -10.38 -14.33 -13.55
N HIS A 28 -9.87 -15.55 -13.44
CA HIS A 28 -8.62 -16.01 -14.07
C HIS A 28 -7.32 -15.49 -13.45
N LYS A 29 -7.36 -14.77 -12.33
CA LYS A 29 -6.14 -14.50 -11.54
C LYS A 29 -5.83 -15.66 -10.60
N ASP A 30 -4.54 -15.90 -10.38
CA ASP A 30 -4.08 -16.84 -9.35
C ASP A 30 -4.48 -16.33 -7.96
N GLU A 31 -5.04 -17.20 -7.12
CA GLU A 31 -5.48 -16.82 -5.78
C GLU A 31 -4.31 -16.37 -4.90
N THR A 32 -3.13 -16.97 -5.09
CA THR A 32 -1.93 -16.58 -4.33
C THR A 32 -1.51 -15.16 -4.70
N GLU A 33 -1.46 -14.86 -5.99
CA GLU A 33 -1.21 -13.51 -6.50
C GLU A 33 -2.24 -12.50 -5.98
N LEU A 34 -3.53 -12.83 -6.03
CA LEU A 34 -4.61 -11.96 -5.53
C LEU A 34 -4.47 -11.68 -4.03
N ARG A 35 -4.16 -12.70 -3.22
CA ARG A 35 -3.90 -12.54 -1.79
C ARG A 35 -2.69 -11.65 -1.52
N THR A 36 -1.62 -11.81 -2.30
CA THR A 36 -0.45 -10.93 -2.20
C THR A 36 -0.82 -9.47 -2.49
N LYS A 37 -1.55 -9.20 -3.58
CA LYS A 37 -2.01 -7.85 -3.92
C LYS A 37 -2.92 -7.24 -2.84
N ILE A 38 -3.87 -8.02 -2.32
CA ILE A 38 -4.71 -7.60 -1.20
C ILE A 38 -3.86 -7.27 0.03
N SER A 39 -2.83 -8.08 0.34
CA SER A 39 -1.95 -7.80 1.47
C SER A 39 -1.15 -6.51 1.29
N GLU A 40 -0.66 -6.21 0.09
CA GLU A 40 0.04 -4.95 -0.19
C GLU A 40 -0.88 -3.73 -0.07
N LEU A 41 -2.13 -3.84 -0.54
CA LEU A 41 -3.14 -2.80 -0.30
C LEU A 41 -3.36 -2.57 1.21
N LEU A 42 -3.50 -3.64 1.98
CA LEU A 42 -3.73 -3.55 3.42
C LEU A 42 -2.54 -2.92 4.14
N LYS A 43 -1.30 -3.25 3.75
CA LYS A 43 -0.09 -2.59 4.28
C LYS A 43 -0.11 -1.08 4.05
N PHE A 44 -0.49 -0.64 2.84
CA PHE A 44 -0.69 0.79 2.58
C PHE A 44 -1.77 1.39 3.49
N LEU A 45 -2.95 0.78 3.55
CA LEU A 45 -4.06 1.30 4.35
C LEU A 45 -3.75 1.37 5.85
N MET A 46 -2.92 0.45 6.35
CA MET A 46 -2.46 0.44 7.74
C MET A 46 -1.52 1.62 8.05
N LEU A 47 -0.70 2.03 7.08
CA LEU A 47 0.28 3.11 7.23
C LEU A 47 -0.24 4.48 6.81
N CYS A 48 -1.36 4.53 6.08
CA CYS A 48 -1.93 5.78 5.62
C CYS A 48 -2.43 6.65 6.78
N CYS A 49 -1.61 7.64 7.16
CA CYS A 49 -2.03 8.71 8.03
C CYS A 49 -2.91 9.69 7.24
N HIS A 50 -4.18 9.80 7.65
CA HIS A 50 -5.29 10.42 6.91
C HIS A 50 -5.08 11.87 6.42
N ASP A 51 -4.05 12.58 6.91
CA ASP A 51 -3.89 14.01 6.65
C ASP A 51 -2.73 14.36 5.71
N ASP A 52 -1.71 13.51 5.57
CA ASP A 52 -0.51 13.78 4.76
C ASP A 52 -0.53 13.08 3.38
N LEU A 53 -1.40 12.08 3.20
CA LEU A 53 -1.55 11.29 1.96
C LEU A 53 -2.90 11.52 1.29
N LYS A 54 -3.41 12.75 1.30
CA LYS A 54 -4.74 13.09 0.77
C LYS A 54 -4.84 12.84 -0.74
N GLY A 55 -5.22 11.62 -1.10
CA GLY A 55 -5.59 11.23 -2.47
C GLY A 55 -4.52 10.46 -3.24
N GLU A 56 -3.26 10.49 -2.80
CA GLU A 56 -2.18 9.93 -3.61
C GLU A 56 -2.07 8.41 -3.48
N VAL A 57 -2.18 7.78 -4.63
CA VAL A 57 -1.99 6.34 -4.80
C VAL A 57 -0.49 6.06 -4.99
N LEU A 58 0.15 5.46 -3.98
CA LEU A 58 1.59 5.12 -4.01
C LEU A 58 1.89 3.78 -4.70
N PHE A 59 0.86 3.05 -5.12
CA PHE A 59 0.95 1.71 -5.68
C PHE A 59 0.43 1.63 -7.11
N SER A 60 0.60 0.47 -7.74
CA SER A 60 0.19 0.25 -9.12
C SER A 60 -1.34 0.23 -9.31
N GLU A 61 -1.78 0.45 -10.55
CA GLU A 61 -3.19 0.35 -10.97
C GLU A 61 -3.84 -0.99 -10.55
N GLU A 62 -3.06 -2.06 -10.48
CA GLU A 62 -3.57 -3.37 -10.07
C GLU A 62 -4.02 -3.40 -8.60
N ILE A 63 -3.28 -2.73 -7.72
CA ILE A 63 -3.63 -2.60 -6.31
C ILE A 63 -4.79 -1.61 -6.15
N ASP A 64 -4.78 -0.51 -6.92
CA ASP A 64 -5.87 0.48 -6.93
C ASP A 64 -7.21 -0.11 -7.36
N ASN A 65 -7.20 -0.99 -8.37
CA ASN A 65 -8.40 -1.72 -8.77
C ASN A 65 -8.99 -2.58 -7.65
N ILE A 66 -8.16 -3.20 -6.80
CA ILE A 66 -8.64 -3.94 -5.63
C ILE A 66 -9.29 -2.97 -4.63
N TRP A 67 -8.66 -1.81 -4.39
CA TRP A 67 -9.22 -0.80 -3.48
C TRP A 67 -10.56 -0.28 -3.97
N HIS A 68 -10.67 0.02 -5.27
CA HIS A 68 -11.93 0.40 -5.93
C HIS A 68 -13.05 -0.59 -5.65
N TYR A 69 -12.81 -1.89 -5.87
CA TYR A 69 -13.82 -2.92 -5.60
C TYR A 69 -14.16 -3.03 -4.10
N TRP A 70 -13.20 -2.83 -3.22
CA TRP A 70 -13.46 -2.83 -1.78
C TRP A 70 -14.37 -1.68 -1.36
N ILE A 71 -14.11 -0.45 -1.85
CA ILE A 71 -14.89 0.75 -1.51
C ILE A 71 -16.36 0.61 -1.92
N LEU A 72 -16.64 -0.09 -3.03
CA LEU A 72 -18.01 -0.40 -3.45
C LEU A 72 -18.77 -1.28 -2.46
N GLN A 73 -18.05 -2.05 -1.62
CA GLN A 73 -18.63 -2.79 -0.50
C GLN A 73 -18.66 -1.88 0.74
N THR A 74 -19.51 -0.85 0.70
CA THR A 74 -19.46 0.30 1.61
C THR A 74 -19.47 -0.07 3.10
N GLN A 75 -20.28 -1.05 3.50
CA GLN A 75 -20.34 -1.53 4.88
C GLN A 75 -19.04 -2.26 5.27
N GLN A 76 -18.58 -3.19 4.43
CA GLN A 76 -17.35 -3.96 4.66
C GLN A 76 -16.12 -3.06 4.66
N TYR A 77 -16.08 -2.06 3.79
CA TYR A 77 -15.00 -1.07 3.74
C TYR A 77 -15.00 -0.18 4.99
N GLN A 78 -16.18 0.27 5.44
CA GLN A 78 -16.30 1.00 6.70
C GLN A 78 -15.81 0.16 7.88
N ASP A 79 -16.13 -1.12 7.93
CA ASP A 79 -15.72 -2.02 9.00
C ASP A 79 -14.23 -2.37 8.92
N LEU A 80 -13.66 -2.51 7.73
CA LEU A 80 -12.21 -2.56 7.52
C LEU A 80 -11.54 -1.32 8.12
N CYS A 81 -11.99 -0.12 7.74
CA CYS A 81 -11.42 1.14 8.21
C CYS A 81 -11.43 1.27 9.75
N LYS A 82 -12.50 0.80 10.41
CA LYS A 82 -12.57 0.78 11.88
C LYS A 82 -11.56 -0.16 12.52
N LYS A 83 -11.19 -1.25 11.83
CA LYS A 83 -10.21 -2.24 12.31
C LYS A 83 -8.77 -1.81 12.09
N LEU A 84 -8.51 -0.96 11.10
CA LEU A 84 -7.15 -0.46 10.82
C LEU A 84 -6.57 0.27 12.05
N PRO A 85 -5.23 0.34 12.20
CA PRO A 85 -4.59 1.00 13.34
C PRO A 85 -5.05 2.44 13.58
N THR A 86 -5.43 3.17 12.53
CA THR A 86 -5.92 4.54 12.62
C THR A 86 -7.37 4.63 13.13
N GLY A 87 -8.15 3.56 12.96
CA GLY A 87 -9.59 3.50 13.27
C GLY A 87 -10.46 4.48 12.48
N LYS A 88 -9.90 5.17 11.48
CA LYS A 88 -10.54 6.26 10.73
C LYS A 88 -10.87 5.80 9.32
N PHE A 89 -11.86 6.44 8.71
CA PHE A 89 -12.28 6.15 7.34
C PHE A 89 -11.23 6.65 6.33
N VAL A 90 -10.64 5.76 5.54
CA VAL A 90 -9.63 6.13 4.54
C VAL A 90 -10.38 6.56 3.28
N HIS A 91 -10.25 7.83 2.92
CA HIS A 91 -10.89 8.35 1.72
C HIS A 91 -10.02 8.03 0.50
N HIS A 92 -10.65 7.44 -0.51
CA HIS A 92 -10.08 7.35 -1.85
C HIS A 92 -10.50 8.58 -2.66
N SER A 93 -9.59 9.09 -3.47
CA SER A 93 -9.87 10.16 -4.41
C SER A 93 -9.44 9.71 -5.79
N SER A 94 -10.40 9.38 -6.66
CA SER A 94 -10.16 9.23 -8.10
C SER A 94 -9.89 10.57 -8.80
N ASN A 95 -10.07 11.68 -8.08
CA ASN A 95 -10.00 13.03 -8.59
C ASN A 95 -8.60 13.64 -8.41
N ASP A 96 -7.55 12.80 -8.52
CA ASP A 96 -6.18 13.24 -8.82
C ASP A 96 -6.15 13.82 -10.24
N TYR A 97 -6.88 14.92 -10.45
CA TYR A 97 -6.40 15.90 -11.39
C TYR A 97 -5.05 16.33 -10.83
N ARG A 98 -3.98 15.85 -11.45
CA ARG A 98 -2.56 16.23 -11.28
C ARG A 98 -2.28 17.74 -11.30
N GLU A 99 -3.32 18.57 -11.33
CA GLU A 99 -3.24 20.02 -11.14
C GLU A 99 -2.62 20.39 -9.78
N ASN A 100 -2.73 19.54 -8.75
CA ASN A 100 -2.07 19.76 -7.46
C ASN A 100 -0.63 19.22 -7.38
N GLU A 101 -0.27 18.17 -8.13
CA GLU A 101 1.12 17.68 -8.22
C GLU A 101 2.06 18.76 -8.81
N MET A 102 1.56 19.60 -9.72
CA MET A 102 2.33 20.71 -10.29
C MET A 102 2.81 21.76 -9.25
N LEU A 103 2.25 21.75 -8.03
CA LEU A 103 2.62 22.68 -6.95
C LEU A 103 3.49 22.05 -5.86
N VAL A 104 3.66 20.72 -5.87
CA VAL A 104 4.48 20.02 -4.87
C VAL A 104 5.90 19.86 -5.43
N GLU A 105 6.89 20.35 -4.67
CA GLU A 105 8.29 20.22 -5.06
C GLU A 105 8.70 18.73 -5.13
N PRO A 106 9.43 18.29 -6.18
CA PRO A 106 9.86 16.89 -6.33
C PRO A 106 10.55 16.31 -5.09
N ASP A 107 11.33 17.13 -4.38
CA ASP A 107 12.03 16.73 -3.16
C ASP A 107 11.07 16.34 -2.02
N LYS A 108 9.90 16.96 -1.94
CA LYS A 108 8.88 16.62 -0.94
C LYS A 108 8.18 15.29 -1.26
N ILE A 109 7.96 15.00 -2.54
CA ILE A 109 7.40 13.72 -2.99
C ILE A 109 8.39 12.60 -2.68
N ALA A 110 9.67 12.80 -3.01
CA ALA A 110 10.74 11.85 -2.71
C ALA A 110 10.87 11.59 -1.20
N GLN A 111 10.88 12.64 -0.38
CA GLN A 111 10.95 12.50 1.08
C GLN A 111 9.74 11.74 1.64
N ARG A 112 8.52 12.06 1.19
CA ARG A 112 7.32 11.35 1.62
C ARG A 112 7.36 9.86 1.26
N ASN A 113 7.80 9.53 0.04
CA ASN A 113 7.95 8.13 -0.36
C ASN A 113 9.00 7.43 0.52
N LEU A 114 10.12 8.09 0.83
CA LEU A 114 11.14 7.55 1.75
C LEU A 114 10.54 7.28 3.14
N ASP A 115 9.76 8.22 3.69
CA ASP A 115 9.11 8.08 5.00
C ASP A 115 8.10 6.92 5.01
N PHE A 116 7.29 6.80 3.96
CA PHE A 116 6.35 5.70 3.79
C PHE A 116 7.06 4.35 3.74
N PHE A 117 8.08 4.19 2.89
CA PHE A 117 8.77 2.92 2.75
C PHE A 117 9.66 2.57 3.95
N SER A 118 10.19 3.56 4.67
CA SER A 118 10.85 3.32 5.96
C SER A 118 9.86 2.74 6.97
N SER A 119 8.66 3.32 7.06
CA SER A 119 7.57 2.79 7.90
C SER A 119 7.11 1.39 7.44
N TYR A 120 7.05 1.15 6.12
CA TYR A 120 6.74 -0.15 5.55
C TYR A 120 7.72 -1.22 6.04
N ILE A 121 9.03 -0.95 5.93
CA ILE A 121 10.06 -1.92 6.31
C ILE A 121 10.08 -2.16 7.82
N GLU A 122 9.89 -1.10 8.61
CA GLU A 122 9.82 -1.22 10.06
C GLU A 122 8.67 -2.15 10.51
N ASN A 123 7.51 -2.07 9.85
CA ASN A 123 6.30 -2.78 10.27
C ASN A 123 6.15 -4.16 9.63
N PHE A 124 6.57 -4.31 8.37
CA PHE A 124 6.28 -5.49 7.54
C PHE A 124 7.52 -6.22 7.06
N GLY A 125 8.70 -5.62 7.17
CA GLY A 125 9.96 -6.13 6.65
C GLY A 125 10.22 -5.71 5.20
N GLU A 126 11.24 -6.34 4.63
CA GLU A 126 11.77 -6.02 3.30
C GLU A 126 10.70 -6.10 2.21
N ILE A 127 10.79 -5.19 1.23
CA ILE A 127 10.07 -5.34 -0.03
C ILE A 127 10.69 -6.52 -0.78
N ALA A 128 9.85 -7.47 -1.16
CA ALA A 128 10.23 -8.64 -1.93
C ALA A 128 10.26 -8.31 -3.43
N ASP A 129 11.06 -9.03 -4.21
CA ASP A 129 11.20 -8.82 -5.66
C ASP A 129 9.84 -8.95 -6.37
N GLU A 130 9.03 -9.92 -5.95
CA GLU A 130 7.71 -10.21 -6.50
C GLU A 130 6.63 -9.14 -6.20
N THR A 131 6.86 -8.27 -5.21
CA THR A 131 5.94 -7.18 -4.86
C THR A 131 6.45 -5.80 -5.25
N LEU A 132 7.73 -5.67 -5.62
CA LEU A 132 8.35 -4.39 -5.97
C LEU A 132 7.59 -3.66 -7.08
N THR A 133 7.08 -4.38 -8.08
CA THR A 133 6.31 -3.80 -9.20
C THR A 133 4.98 -3.18 -8.78
N TYR A 134 4.47 -3.50 -7.59
CA TYR A 134 3.29 -2.87 -7.02
C TYR A 134 3.58 -1.50 -6.41
N TRP A 135 4.85 -1.10 -6.28
CA TRP A 135 5.28 0.11 -5.60
C TRP A 135 6.11 1.04 -6.52
N PRO A 136 5.47 1.78 -7.46
CA PRO A 136 6.17 2.70 -8.35
C PRO A 136 7.05 3.72 -7.61
N GLY A 137 6.61 4.24 -6.46
CA GLY A 137 7.41 5.17 -5.65
C GLY A 137 8.73 4.57 -5.14
N ALA A 138 8.80 3.25 -4.90
CA ALA A 138 10.04 2.58 -4.52
C ALA A 138 10.99 2.50 -5.73
N LEU A 139 10.46 2.16 -6.91
CA LEU A 139 11.22 2.14 -8.17
C LEU A 139 11.78 3.54 -8.51
N GLU A 140 11.02 4.60 -8.25
CA GLU A 140 11.45 5.99 -8.43
C GLU A 140 12.61 6.35 -7.49
N ILE A 141 12.52 6.03 -6.20
CA ILE A 141 13.61 6.23 -5.24
C ILE A 141 14.84 5.43 -5.68
N MET A 142 14.68 4.15 -6.02
CA MET A 142 15.78 3.29 -6.48
C MET A 142 16.47 3.90 -7.70
N SER A 143 15.71 4.43 -8.65
CA SER A 143 16.24 5.14 -9.82
C SER A 143 16.98 6.42 -9.43
N LEU A 144 16.37 7.26 -8.57
CA LEU A 144 16.91 8.55 -8.14
C LEU A 144 18.27 8.41 -7.44
N TYR A 145 18.40 7.43 -6.55
CA TYR A 145 19.62 7.18 -5.79
C TYR A 145 20.54 6.12 -6.41
N SER A 146 20.16 5.56 -7.56
CA SER A 146 20.87 4.44 -8.20
C SER A 146 21.06 3.23 -7.26
N TRP A 147 20.05 2.92 -6.47
CA TRP A 147 20.01 1.79 -5.54
C TRP A 147 19.44 0.54 -6.22
N ASP A 148 19.98 -0.63 -5.85
CA ASP A 148 19.30 -1.90 -6.07
C ASP A 148 18.32 -2.20 -4.92
N LEU A 149 17.46 -3.22 -5.07
CA LEU A 149 16.45 -3.56 -4.07
C LEU A 149 17.07 -3.88 -2.70
N ARG A 150 18.23 -4.53 -2.69
CA ARG A 150 18.95 -4.87 -1.46
C ARG A 150 19.41 -3.61 -0.73
N THR A 151 19.98 -2.65 -1.45
CA THR A 151 20.43 -1.37 -0.91
C THR A 151 19.24 -0.56 -0.44
N PHE A 152 18.17 -0.48 -1.22
CA PHE A 152 16.92 0.17 -0.83
C PHE A 152 16.39 -0.37 0.50
N ASN A 153 16.25 -1.68 0.63
CA ASN A 153 15.80 -2.30 1.87
C ASN A 153 16.76 -2.02 3.05
N GLY A 154 18.06 -2.09 2.81
CA GLY A 154 19.08 -1.87 3.85
C GLY A 154 19.21 -0.42 4.33
N GLU A 155 19.05 0.56 3.44
CA GLU A 155 19.10 2.00 3.79
C GLU A 155 17.84 2.41 4.56
N LEU A 156 16.66 1.99 4.09
CA LEU A 156 15.40 2.34 4.74
C LEU A 156 15.19 1.65 6.10
N ALA A 157 15.78 0.47 6.30
CA ALA A 157 15.85 -0.20 7.60
C ALA A 157 16.74 0.55 8.61
N GLN A 158 17.69 1.38 8.14
CA GLN A 158 18.52 2.21 9.02
C GLN A 158 17.84 3.53 9.38
N LEU A 159 16.98 4.05 8.50
CA LEU A 159 16.19 5.28 8.76
C LEU A 159 15.07 5.08 9.79
N SER A 160 14.65 3.83 10.02
CA SER A 160 13.60 3.44 10.96
C SER A 160 14.12 3.12 12.37
N ALA A 161 15.43 3.28 12.63
CA ALA A 161 16.10 3.02 13.90
C ALA A 161 16.39 4.31 14.70
#